data_AF-A0A397W300-F1
#
_entry.id   AF-A0A397W300-F1
#
_cell.length_a   1.000
_cell.length_b   1.000
_cell.length_c   1.000
_cell.angle_alpha   90.00
_cell.angle_beta   90.00
_cell.angle_gamma   90.00
#
_symmetry.space_group_name_H-M   'P 1'
#
loop_
_entity.id
_entity.type
_entity.pdbx_description
1 polymer ?
#
loop_
_entity_poly.entity_id
_entity_poly.type
_entity_poly.pdbx_seq_one_letter_code
_entity_poly.pdbx_strand_id
1 'polypeptide(L)'
;SKYLDPDAPITSPILPPPKKETVQLPPRKASIITPSSLIITLQHAAEISSWIDRRSTIYDVTEIPYEFKLLLRGSRDGFTGEVFHRICDNIPGTVVAVKINSTNEILGGYNPLIWKISSGTN
;
A
#
# COMPACT_ATOMS: atom_id res chain seq x y z
N SER A 1 26.00 -22.55 60.21
CA SER A 1 26.38 -23.06 58.88
C SER A 1 25.48 -24.24 58.56
N LYS A 2 24.44 -24.05 57.74
CA LYS A 2 23.61 -25.16 57.27
C LYS A 2 24.30 -25.72 56.04
N TYR A 3 24.99 -26.84 56.23
CA TYR A 3 25.58 -27.62 55.13
C TYR A 3 24.45 -28.06 54.21
N LEU A 4 24.56 -27.72 52.92
CA LEU A 4 23.73 -28.30 51.87
C LEU A 4 24.39 -29.61 51.46
N ASP A 5 23.65 -30.70 51.58
CA ASP A 5 24.10 -32.05 51.22
C ASP A 5 24.18 -32.14 49.68
N PRO A 6 25.36 -32.40 49.09
CA PRO A 6 25.51 -32.42 47.63
C PRO A 6 24.77 -33.57 46.93
N ASP A 7 24.28 -34.55 47.68
CA ASP A 7 23.62 -35.75 47.16
C ASP A 7 22.09 -35.74 47.27
N ALA A 8 21.46 -34.58 47.50
CA ALA A 8 20.01 -34.48 47.50
C ALA A 8 19.44 -34.78 46.08
N PRO A 9 18.58 -35.81 45.90
CA PRO A 9 18.06 -36.17 44.59
C PRO A 9 17.13 -35.07 44.04
N ILE A 10 17.53 -34.48 42.91
CA ILE A 10 16.78 -33.44 42.21
C ILE A 10 15.56 -34.08 41.54
N THR A 11 14.39 -34.01 42.19
CA THR A 11 13.13 -34.45 41.60
C THR A 11 12.44 -33.25 40.93
N SER A 12 12.48 -33.19 39.60
CA SER A 12 11.70 -32.21 38.83
C SER A 12 10.29 -32.74 38.59
N PRO A 13 9.20 -32.03 38.94
CA PRO A 13 7.86 -32.44 38.57
C PRO A 13 7.70 -32.30 37.05
N ILE A 14 7.48 -33.43 36.36
CA ILE A 14 7.22 -33.46 34.93
C ILE A 14 5.84 -32.85 34.68
N LEU A 15 5.79 -31.68 34.05
CA LEU A 15 4.53 -31.05 33.63
C LEU A 15 3.94 -31.84 32.45
N PRO A 16 2.62 -32.02 32.39
CA PRO A 16 1.97 -32.64 31.24
C PRO A 16 2.17 -31.79 29.97
N PRO A 17 2.23 -32.42 28.79
CA PRO A 17 2.42 -31.70 27.53
C PRO A 17 1.24 -30.75 27.27
N PRO A 18 1.49 -29.53 26.74
CA PRO A 18 0.43 -28.58 26.42
C PRO A 18 -0.54 -29.18 25.39
N LYS A 19 -1.85 -29.11 25.66
CA LYS A 19 -2.88 -29.41 24.66
C LYS A 19 -2.80 -28.35 23.58
N LYS A 20 -2.49 -28.75 22.34
CA LYS A 20 -2.50 -27.87 21.17
C LYS A 20 -3.96 -27.61 20.78
N GLU A 21 -4.55 -26.54 21.28
CA GLU A 21 -5.81 -26.03 20.72
C GLU A 21 -5.49 -25.32 19.40
N THR A 22 -6.02 -25.85 18.30
CA THR A 22 -6.01 -25.16 17.00
C THR A 22 -7.00 -24.01 17.06
N VAL A 23 -6.52 -22.85 17.51
CA VAL A 23 -7.26 -21.58 17.38
C VAL A 23 -7.39 -21.29 15.88
N GLN A 24 -8.59 -21.54 15.31
CA GLN A 24 -8.92 -21.02 14.00
C GLN A 24 -9.09 -19.50 14.14
N LEU A 25 -8.05 -18.77 13.73
CA LEU A 25 -8.14 -17.32 13.59
C LEU A 25 -9.19 -16.99 12.52
N PRO A 26 -10.02 -15.94 12.73
CA PRO A 26 -10.92 -15.47 11.68
C PRO A 26 -10.10 -15.17 10.41
N PRO A 27 -10.67 -15.38 9.21
CA PRO A 27 -10.00 -15.05 7.97
C PRO A 27 -9.51 -13.60 8.05
N ARG A 28 -8.19 -13.40 8.04
CA ARG A 28 -7.64 -12.06 7.89
C ARG A 28 -8.08 -11.61 6.50
N LYS A 29 -9.04 -10.69 6.41
CA LYS A 29 -9.23 -9.93 5.18
C LYS A 29 -7.86 -9.35 4.88
N ALA A 30 -7.19 -9.80 3.82
CA ALA A 30 -6.14 -9.01 3.22
C ALA A 30 -6.79 -7.64 3.01
N SER A 31 -6.29 -6.61 3.68
CA SER A 31 -6.70 -5.23 3.39
C SER A 31 -6.24 -4.96 1.98
N ILE A 32 -7.01 -5.41 1.00
CA ILE A 32 -6.95 -4.94 -0.36
C ILE A 32 -7.47 -3.51 -0.21
N ILE A 33 -6.54 -2.58 0.03
CA ILE A 33 -6.83 -1.15 0.05
C ILE A 33 -7.32 -0.86 -1.36
N THR A 34 -8.63 -0.83 -1.51
CA THR A 34 -9.26 -0.44 -2.75
C THR A 34 -8.83 0.98 -3.01
N PRO A 35 -8.27 1.30 -4.19
CA PRO A 35 -7.95 2.67 -4.51
C PRO A 35 -9.23 3.48 -4.35
N SER A 36 -9.20 4.54 -3.54
CA SER A 36 -10.36 5.43 -3.29
C SER A 36 -10.75 6.29 -4.52
N SER A 37 -10.22 5.93 -5.69
CA SER A 37 -10.45 6.55 -6.98
C SER A 37 -11.75 6.07 -7.61
N LEU A 38 -12.41 6.95 -8.36
CA LEU A 38 -13.58 6.60 -9.19
C LEU A 38 -13.17 6.16 -10.61
N ILE A 39 -11.88 6.28 -10.95
CA ILE A 39 -11.34 6.05 -12.31
C ILE A 39 -10.43 4.82 -12.32
N ILE A 40 -9.60 4.65 -11.29
CA ILE A 40 -8.63 3.56 -11.17
C ILE A 40 -9.21 2.43 -10.34
N THR A 41 -9.28 1.23 -10.91
CA THR A 41 -9.67 -0.01 -10.25
C THR A 41 -8.43 -0.74 -9.72
N LEU A 42 -8.62 -1.87 -9.02
CA LEU A 42 -7.50 -2.73 -8.60
C LEU A 42 -6.74 -3.33 -9.80
N GLN A 43 -7.44 -3.67 -10.88
CA GLN A 43 -6.79 -4.17 -12.10
C GLN A 43 -5.89 -3.09 -12.71
N HIS A 44 -6.39 -1.85 -12.82
CA HIS A 44 -5.57 -0.73 -13.28
C HIS A 44 -4.38 -0.48 -12.34
N ALA A 45 -4.57 -0.58 -11.02
CA ALA A 45 -3.49 -0.44 -10.06
C ALA A 45 -2.40 -1.51 -10.25
N ALA A 46 -2.78 -2.76 -10.49
CA ALA A 46 -1.83 -3.84 -10.77
C ALA A 46 -1.06 -3.60 -12.07
N GLU A 47 -1.74 -3.17 -13.13
CA GLU A 47 -1.14 -2.84 -14.42
C GLU A 47 -0.16 -1.66 -14.31
N ILE A 48 -0.58 -0.54 -13.69
CA ILE A 48 0.27 0.63 -13.45
C ILE A 48 1.50 0.25 -12.62
N SER A 49 1.33 -0.56 -11.57
CA SER A 49 2.45 -1.05 -10.74
C SER A 49 3.46 -1.83 -11.57
N SER A 50 2.97 -2.64 -12.50
CA SER A 50 3.82 -3.43 -13.40
C SER A 50 4.58 -2.55 -14.38
N TRP A 51 3.97 -1.47 -14.88
CA TRP A 51 4.64 -0.49 -15.73
C TRP A 51 5.71 0.31 -15.00
N ILE A 52 5.46 0.71 -13.75
CA ILE A 52 6.45 1.40 -12.90
C ILE A 52 7.69 0.52 -12.73
N ASP A 53 7.50 -0.77 -12.45
CA ASP A 53 8.58 -1.75 -12.25
C ASP A 53 9.15 -2.30 -13.57
N ARG A 54 8.62 -1.85 -14.72
CA ARG A 54 9.00 -2.31 -16.07
C ARG A 54 8.93 -3.84 -16.22
N ARG A 55 7.94 -4.47 -15.60
CA ARG A 55 7.73 -5.91 -15.68
C ARG A 55 7.21 -6.32 -17.05
N SER A 56 7.58 -7.53 -17.46
CA SER A 56 7.01 -8.18 -18.64
C SER A 56 5.62 -8.78 -18.40
N THR A 57 5.25 -9.01 -17.14
CA THR A 57 3.95 -9.57 -16.73
C THR A 57 3.29 -8.67 -15.68
N ILE A 58 1.96 -8.64 -15.72
CA ILE A 58 1.15 -7.83 -14.81
C ILE A 58 1.11 -8.50 -13.42
N TYR A 59 1.16 -7.71 -12.35
CA TYR A 59 0.93 -8.16 -10.98
C TYR A 59 -0.46 -8.80 -10.82
N ASP A 60 -0.57 -9.79 -9.95
CA ASP A 60 -1.89 -10.17 -9.44
C ASP A 60 -2.45 -9.02 -8.58
N VAL A 61 -3.77 -8.82 -8.60
CA VAL A 61 -4.44 -7.77 -7.81
C VAL A 61 -4.26 -7.95 -6.30
N THR A 62 -3.87 -9.14 -5.85
CA THR A 62 -3.56 -9.47 -4.45
C THR A 62 -2.08 -9.28 -4.09
N GLU A 63 -1.22 -9.06 -5.08
CA GLU A 63 0.24 -8.96 -4.92
C GLU A 63 0.79 -7.60 -5.40
N ILE A 64 -0.05 -6.57 -5.44
CA ILE A 64 0.34 -5.21 -5.81
C ILE A 64 1.34 -4.68 -4.75
N PRO A 65 2.56 -4.29 -5.13
CA PRO A 65 3.59 -3.88 -4.16
C PRO A 65 3.43 -2.43 -3.67
N TYR A 66 2.49 -1.67 -4.25
CA TYR A 66 2.25 -0.27 -3.97
C TYR A 66 0.91 -0.01 -3.29
N GLU A 67 0.90 0.94 -2.35
CA GLU A 67 -0.32 1.50 -1.79
C GLU A 67 -0.68 2.80 -2.53
N PHE A 68 -1.77 2.77 -3.31
CA PHE A 68 -2.26 3.95 -4.01
C PHE A 68 -3.12 4.82 -3.09
N LYS A 69 -2.61 6.03 -2.78
CA LYS A 69 -3.33 7.05 -1.99
C LYS A 69 -3.86 8.14 -2.90
N LEU A 70 -5.18 8.40 -2.82
CA LEU A 70 -5.80 9.50 -3.55
C LEU A 70 -5.39 10.85 -2.93
N LEU A 71 -4.56 11.60 -3.64
CA LEU A 71 -4.19 12.97 -3.27
C LEU A 71 -5.26 13.97 -3.72
N LEU A 72 -5.52 14.01 -5.02
CA LEU A 72 -6.38 14.97 -5.69
C LEU A 72 -7.42 14.25 -6.57
N ARG A 73 -8.66 14.72 -6.55
CA ARG A 73 -9.71 14.31 -7.49
C ARG A 73 -10.42 15.55 -8.02
N GLY A 74 -10.35 15.79 -9.33
CA GLY A 74 -10.91 17.00 -9.93
C GLY A 74 -12.40 17.23 -9.65
N SER A 75 -13.22 16.17 -9.59
CA SER A 75 -14.64 16.28 -9.23
C SER A 75 -14.92 16.62 -7.76
N ARG A 76 -13.93 16.48 -6.87
CA ARG A 76 -14.01 16.82 -5.44
C ARG A 76 -13.32 18.15 -5.14
N ASP A 77 -12.13 18.34 -5.70
CA ASP A 77 -11.18 19.38 -5.29
C ASP A 77 -11.05 20.52 -6.32
N GLY A 78 -11.54 20.30 -7.56
CA GLY A 78 -11.37 21.20 -8.69
C GLY A 78 -10.19 20.82 -9.61
N PHE A 79 -10.17 21.42 -10.80
CA PHE A 79 -9.22 21.11 -11.87
C PHE A 79 -8.17 22.21 -12.13
N THR A 80 -8.01 23.17 -11.23
CA THR A 80 -7.07 24.29 -11.44
C THR A 80 -5.63 23.87 -11.12
N GLY A 81 -4.67 24.45 -11.84
CA GLY A 81 -3.25 24.26 -11.56
C GLY A 81 -2.86 24.71 -10.14
N GLU A 82 -3.51 25.76 -9.62
CA GLU A 82 -3.31 26.23 -8.25
C GLU A 82 -3.66 25.15 -7.21
N VAL A 83 -4.82 24.50 -7.37
CA VAL A 83 -5.24 23.40 -6.48
C VAL A 83 -4.27 22.23 -6.60
N PHE A 84 -3.83 21.90 -7.83
CA PHE A 84 -2.86 20.84 -8.06
C PHE A 84 -1.54 21.12 -7.33
N HIS A 85 -0.93 22.29 -7.54
CA HIS A 85 0.33 22.64 -6.91
C HIS A 85 0.21 22.76 -5.39
N ARG A 86 -0.93 23.21 -4.87
CA ARG A 86 -1.18 23.22 -3.42
C ARG A 86 -1.19 21.82 -2.78
N ILE A 87 -1.64 20.80 -3.51
CA ILE A 87 -1.85 19.45 -2.97
C ILE A 87 -0.72 18.48 -3.35
N CYS A 88 -0.17 18.59 -4.56
CA CYS A 88 0.71 17.59 -5.16
C CYS A 88 2.19 18.00 -5.21
N ASP A 89 2.54 19.27 -4.95
CA ASP A 89 3.94 19.70 -4.97
C ASP A 89 4.78 19.00 -3.90
N ASN A 90 6.05 18.76 -4.22
CA ASN A 90 7.01 18.08 -3.35
C ASN A 90 6.65 16.62 -2.99
N ILE A 91 5.64 16.03 -3.63
CA ILE A 91 5.29 14.62 -3.47
C ILE A 91 5.87 13.82 -4.66
N PRO A 92 6.82 12.89 -4.43
CA PRO A 92 7.38 12.04 -5.47
C PRO A 92 6.48 10.83 -5.76
N GLY A 93 6.76 10.13 -6.86
CA GLY A 93 6.12 8.85 -7.17
C GLY A 93 4.60 8.99 -7.41
N THR A 94 4.18 10.07 -8.06
CA THR A 94 2.76 10.35 -8.28
C THR A 94 2.28 9.79 -9.61
N VAL A 95 1.07 9.25 -9.61
CA VAL A 95 0.36 8.81 -10.83
C VAL A 95 -0.79 9.76 -11.09
N VAL A 96 -0.87 10.28 -12.30
CA VAL A 96 -1.99 11.08 -12.79
C VAL A 96 -2.83 10.21 -13.71
N ALA A 97 -4.14 10.19 -13.48
CA ALA A 97 -5.11 9.48 -14.31
C ALA A 97 -6.28 10.41 -14.67
N VAL A 98 -6.63 10.46 -15.95
CA VAL A 98 -7.68 11.30 -16.54
C VAL A 98 -8.61 10.41 -17.33
N LYS A 99 -9.90 10.40 -16.97
CA LYS A 99 -10.95 9.72 -17.74
C LYS A 99 -11.51 10.67 -18.78
N ILE A 100 -11.53 10.24 -20.04
CA ILE A 100 -12.08 11.03 -21.14
C ILE A 100 -13.61 10.93 -21.12
N ASN A 101 -14.30 12.07 -21.19
CA ASN A 101 -15.75 12.09 -21.14
C ASN A 101 -16.35 11.38 -22.37
N SER A 102 -17.47 10.69 -22.15
CA SER A 102 -18.17 9.94 -23.19
C SER A 102 -17.37 8.79 -23.83
N THR A 103 -16.18 8.47 -23.31
CA THR A 103 -15.42 7.27 -23.70
C THR A 103 -15.04 6.44 -22.47
N ASN A 104 -14.48 5.25 -22.72
CA ASN A 104 -13.92 4.38 -21.69
C ASN A 104 -12.40 4.56 -21.55
N GLU A 105 -11.82 5.58 -22.18
CA GLU A 105 -10.38 5.78 -22.18
C GLU A 105 -9.91 6.46 -20.90
N ILE A 106 -8.79 5.96 -20.39
CA ILE A 106 -8.06 6.52 -19.26
C ILE A 106 -6.67 6.85 -19.76
N LEU A 107 -6.32 8.13 -19.72
CA LEU A 107 -4.98 8.63 -20.04
C LEU A 107 -4.26 9.03 -18.75
N GLY A 108 -2.95 9.14 -18.80
CA GLY A 108 -2.20 9.46 -17.61
C GLY A 108 -0.70 9.42 -17.78
N GLY A 109 -0.02 9.51 -16.64
CA GLY A 109 1.42 9.43 -16.56
C GLY A 109 1.89 9.22 -15.14
N TYR A 110 3.09 8.69 -15.01
CA TYR A 110 3.79 8.52 -13.75
C TYR A 110 4.94 9.52 -13.66
N ASN A 111 5.02 10.27 -12.56
CA ASN A 111 6.14 11.12 -12.24
C ASN A 111 6.89 10.54 -11.03
N PRO A 112 8.09 9.94 -11.22
CA PRO A 112 8.90 9.44 -10.11
C PRO A 112 9.49 10.58 -9.27
N LEU A 113 9.61 11.77 -9.85
CA LEU A 113 10.14 12.96 -9.18
C LEU A 113 9.00 13.78 -8.57
N ILE A 114 9.35 14.96 -8.08
CA ILE A 114 8.44 15.91 -7.45
C ILE A 114 7.90 16.93 -8.46
N TRP A 115 6.67 17.39 -8.22
CA TRP A 115 6.12 18.59 -8.85
C TRP A 115 6.63 19.85 -8.15
N LYS A 116 6.90 20.89 -8.93
CA LYS A 116 7.25 22.24 -8.46
C LYS A 116 6.71 23.27 -9.45
N ILE A 117 6.24 24.39 -8.93
CA ILE A 117 6.03 25.59 -9.75
C ILE A 117 7.40 26.07 -10.24
N SER A 118 7.59 26.16 -11.56
CA SER A 118 8.67 26.96 -12.11
C SER A 118 8.33 28.42 -11.84
N SER A 119 9.08 29.10 -10.98
CA SER A 119 9.04 30.56 -10.89
C SER A 119 9.53 31.12 -12.22
N GLY A 120 8.61 31.32 -13.16
CA GLY A 120 8.87 32.02 -14.40
C GLY A 120 9.25 33.45 -14.05
N THR A 121 10.54 33.76 -14.08
CA THR A 121 10.99 35.14 -14.18
C THR A 121 10.64 35.62 -15.58
N ASN A 122 9.55 36.39 -15.68
CA ASN A 122 9.34 37.30 -16.81
C ASN A 122 10.27 38.51 -16.65
#